data_AF-A0A0B2PV12-F1
#
_entry.id   AF-A0A0B2PV12-F1
#
_cell.length_a   1.000
_cell.length_b   1.000
_cell.length_c   1.000
_cell.angle_alpha   90.00
_cell.angle_beta   90.00
_cell.angle_gamma   90.00
#
_symmetry.space_group_name_H-M   'P 1'
#
loop_
_entity.id
_entity.type
_entity.pdbx_description
1 polymer ?
#
loop_
_entity_poly.entity_id
_entity_poly.type
_entity_poly.pdbx_seq_one_letter_code
_entity_poly.pdbx_strand_id
1 'polypeptide(L)'
;MSTHFIRTLTNVGDPNSLYKVTVAPPPGTEVTVVPDTLAFRRLGQKLNFLVRVQTRAVKLSPGTSTVKTGSIVWSDAKHTVTSPLVVTMQQPL
;
A
#
# COMPACT_ATOMS: atom_id res chain seq x y z
N MET A 1 9.86 -10.96 8.72
CA MET A 1 10.16 -10.62 7.31
C MET A 1 9.68 -9.21 7.04
N SER A 2 10.45 -8.42 6.28
CA SER A 2 10.08 -7.04 5.91
C SER A 2 10.41 -6.85 4.43
N THR A 3 9.51 -6.24 3.68
CA THR A 3 9.76 -5.79 2.31
C THR A 3 9.30 -4.34 2.16
N HIS A 4 9.82 -3.63 1.17
CA HIS A 4 9.46 -2.26 0.91
C HIS A 4 9.29 -1.99 -0.59
N PHE A 5 8.41 -1.04 -0.90
CA PHE A 5 8.03 -0.69 -2.25
C PHE A 5 8.00 0.82 -2.39
N ILE A 6 8.78 1.36 -3.32
CA ILE A 6 8.64 2.75 -3.75
C ILE A 6 7.57 2.81 -4.83
N ARG A 7 6.64 3.73 -4.70
CA ARG A 7 5.55 3.96 -5.64
C ARG A 7 5.48 5.45 -5.98
N THR A 8 4.99 5.73 -7.17
CA THR A 8 4.83 7.09 -7.69
C THR A 8 3.38 7.29 -8.08
N LEU A 9 2.75 8.34 -7.57
CA LEU A 9 1.47 8.83 -8.07
C LEU A 9 1.71 10.03 -8.99
N THR A 10 0.99 10.07 -10.10
CA THR A 10 0.95 11.21 -11.03
C THR A 10 -0.41 11.86 -10.92
N ASN A 11 -0.48 13.17 -10.67
CA ASN A 11 -1.75 13.88 -10.70
C ASN A 11 -2.25 14.00 -12.15
N VAL A 12 -3.45 13.50 -12.41
CA VAL A 12 -4.14 13.58 -13.71
C VAL A 12 -5.43 14.40 -13.64
N GLY A 13 -5.70 15.03 -12.49
CA GLY A 13 -6.88 15.86 -12.25
C GLY A 13 -6.51 17.29 -11.86
N ASP A 14 -7.36 17.89 -11.01
CA ASP A 14 -7.25 19.28 -10.61
C ASP A 14 -5.90 19.60 -9.92
N PRO A 15 -5.35 20.81 -10.11
CA PRO A 15 -4.22 21.28 -9.33
C PRO A 15 -4.64 21.59 -7.88
N ASN A 16 -3.66 21.66 -6.97
CA ASN A 16 -3.85 21.97 -5.54
C ASN A 16 -4.71 20.95 -4.76
N SER A 17 -4.59 19.66 -5.10
CA SER A 17 -5.23 18.56 -4.38
C SER A 17 -4.33 17.98 -3.28
N LEU A 18 -4.94 17.70 -2.12
CA LEU A 18 -4.27 17.08 -0.98
C LEU A 18 -4.85 15.69 -0.73
N TYR A 19 -4.07 14.65 -1.02
CA TYR A 19 -4.47 13.27 -0.78
C TYR A 19 -3.94 12.79 0.57
N LYS A 20 -4.80 12.18 1.37
CA LYS A 20 -4.41 11.47 2.61
C LYS A 20 -4.50 9.97 2.40
N VAL A 21 -3.60 9.23 3.06
CA VAL A 21 -3.58 7.77 2.99
C VAL A 21 -4.45 7.16 4.10
N THR A 22 -5.19 6.13 3.74
CA THR A 22 -5.82 5.17 4.66
C THR A 22 -5.30 3.78 4.31
N VAL A 23 -4.87 3.03 5.32
CA VAL A 23 -4.30 1.69 5.15
C VAL A 23 -5.19 0.66 5.82
N ALA A 24 -5.64 -0.33 5.05
CA ALA A 24 -6.26 -1.54 5.55
C ALA A 24 -5.24 -2.69 5.39
N PRO A 25 -4.44 -3.01 6.41
CA PRO A 25 -3.38 -3.99 6.27
C PRO A 25 -3.94 -5.41 6.08
N PRO A 26 -3.31 -6.27 5.26
CA PRO A 26 -3.60 -7.70 5.27
C PRO A 26 -3.48 -8.29 6.69
N PRO A 27 -4.41 -9.17 7.12
CA PRO A 27 -4.37 -9.73 8.46
C PRO A 27 -3.03 -10.38 8.82
N GLY A 28 -2.52 -10.10 10.02
CA GLY A 28 -1.22 -10.61 10.49
C GLY A 28 -0.01 -9.84 9.96
N THR A 29 -0.21 -8.74 9.25
CA THR A 29 0.86 -7.87 8.74
C THR A 29 0.76 -6.47 9.34
N GLU A 30 1.89 -5.79 9.37
CA GLU A 30 1.98 -4.36 9.63
C GLU A 30 2.35 -3.66 8.32
N VAL A 31 1.61 -2.61 7.97
CA VAL A 31 1.83 -1.84 6.74
C VAL A 31 1.97 -0.38 7.11
N THR A 32 3.10 0.22 6.75
CA THR A 32 3.36 1.65 6.95
C THR A 32 3.58 2.35 5.62
N VAL A 33 3.10 3.58 5.51
CA VAL A 33 3.20 4.43 4.32
C VAL A 33 3.80 5.77 4.69
N VAL A 34 4.82 6.23 3.96
CA VAL A 34 5.49 7.52 4.20
C VAL A 34 5.74 8.25 2.88
N PRO A 35 5.36 9.54 2.75
CA PRO A 35 4.55 10.31 3.70
C PRO A 35 3.10 9.80 3.77
N ASP A 36 2.33 10.25 4.77
CA ASP A 36 0.90 9.93 4.90
C ASP A 36 -0.01 10.85 4.05
N THR A 37 0.58 11.91 3.49
CA THR A 37 -0.10 12.96 2.75
C THR A 37 0.70 13.32 1.50
N LEU A 38 0.01 13.50 0.37
CA LEU A 38 0.60 13.92 -0.91
C LEU A 38 -0.11 15.17 -1.42
N ALA A 39 0.64 16.28 -1.52
CA ALA A 39 0.14 17.57 -1.98
C ALA A 39 0.52 17.84 -3.44
N PHE A 40 -0.43 17.64 -4.36
CA PHE A 40 -0.23 17.92 -5.77
C PHE A 40 -0.61 19.36 -6.10
N ARG A 41 0.36 20.14 -6.59
CA ARG A 41 0.22 21.57 -6.91
C ARG A 41 -0.11 21.83 -8.38
N ARG A 42 0.16 20.87 -9.27
CA ARG A 42 -0.10 21.01 -10.72
C ARG A 42 -0.48 19.69 -11.37
N LEU A 43 -1.15 19.78 -12.53
CA LEU A 43 -1.40 18.64 -13.41
C LEU A 43 -0.06 18.02 -13.85
N GLY A 44 0.00 16.69 -13.89
CA GLY A 44 1.18 15.93 -14.27
C GLY A 44 2.29 15.88 -13.22
N GLN A 45 2.14 16.52 -12.06
CA GLN A 45 3.11 16.40 -10.97
C GLN A 45 3.19 14.96 -10.48
N LYS A 46 4.41 14.46 -10.30
CA LYS A 46 4.71 13.15 -9.74
C LYS A 46 5.22 13.28 -8.32
N LEU A 47 4.69 12.48 -7.42
CA LEU A 47 5.15 12.38 -6.03
C LEU A 47 5.35 10.92 -5.65
N ASN A 48 6.39 10.66 -4.87
CA ASN A 48 6.74 9.32 -4.43
C ASN A 48 6.27 9.08 -2.99
N PHE A 49 5.95 7.83 -2.70
CA PHE A 49 5.73 7.34 -1.35
C PHE A 49 6.37 5.95 -1.18
N LEU A 50 6.78 5.65 0.04
CA LEU A 50 7.30 4.36 0.46
C LEU A 50 6.20 3.57 1.15
N VAL A 51 6.00 2.33 0.74
CA VAL A 51 5.20 1.34 1.45
C VAL A 51 6.15 0.33 2.08
N ARG A 52 6.03 0.08 3.37
CA ARG A 52 6.73 -1.00 4.06
C ARG A 52 5.72 -2.01 4.55
N VAL A 53 5.95 -3.29 4.23
CA VAL A 53 5.13 -4.41 4.66
C VAL A 53 5.97 -5.32 5.54
N GLN A 54 5.51 -5.55 6.76
CA GLN A 54 6.17 -6.37 7.76
C GLN A 54 5.24 -7.51 8.18
N THR A 55 5.80 -8.71 8.30
CA THR A 55 5.07 -9.88 8.77
C THR A 55 5.97 -10.75 9.64
N ARG A 56 5.36 -11.46 10.58
CA ARG A 56 6.06 -12.52 11.32
C ARG A 56 6.09 -13.79 10.46
N ALA A 57 7.06 -14.66 10.73
CA ALA A 57 7.07 -15.99 10.13
C ALA A 57 5.84 -16.76 10.65
N VAL A 58 5.10 -17.38 9.74
CA VAL A 58 3.96 -18.24 10.08
C VAL A 58 4.39 -19.68 9.88
N LYS A 59 4.12 -20.54 10.86
CA LYS A 59 4.28 -21.98 10.70
C LYS A 59 3.10 -22.50 9.89
N LEU A 60 3.40 -22.98 8.69
CA LEU A 60 2.47 -23.62 7.78
C LEU A 60 2.86 -25.09 7.64
N SER A 61 1.88 -25.96 7.40
CA SER A 61 2.16 -27.36 7.08
C SER A 61 2.86 -27.46 5.71
N PRO A 62 3.75 -28.44 5.50
CA PRO A 62 4.37 -28.66 4.19
C PRO A 62 3.32 -28.76 3.08
N GLY A 63 3.58 -28.08 1.95
CA GLY A 63 2.67 -28.03 0.81
C GLY A 63 1.46 -27.09 0.98
N THR A 64 1.37 -26.28 2.05
CA THR A 64 0.25 -25.35 2.25
C THR A 64 0.61 -23.90 1.93
N SER A 65 -0.41 -23.12 1.54
CA SER A 65 -0.31 -21.68 1.35
C SER A 65 -1.47 -20.94 1.98
N THR A 66 -1.23 -19.70 2.38
CA THR A 66 -2.27 -18.78 2.86
C THR A 66 -2.15 -17.45 2.14
N VAL A 67 -3.29 -16.88 1.78
CA VAL A 67 -3.40 -15.58 1.12
C VAL A 67 -4.15 -14.64 2.05
N LYS A 68 -3.59 -13.45 2.25
CA LYS A 68 -4.20 -12.36 3.02
C LYS A 68 -4.22 -11.11 2.16
N THR A 69 -5.32 -10.38 2.20
CA THR A 69 -5.54 -9.20 1.36
C THR A 69 -5.81 -7.97 2.22
N GLY A 70 -5.47 -6.81 1.67
CA GLY A 70 -5.68 -5.50 2.25
C GLY A 70 -5.61 -4.43 1.15
N SER A 71 -5.51 -3.17 1.54
CA SER A 71 -5.43 -2.07 0.58
C SER A 71 -4.74 -0.82 1.15
N ILE A 72 -4.23 0.00 0.24
CA ILE A 72 -3.81 1.37 0.48
C ILE A 72 -4.75 2.24 -0.34
N VAL A 73 -5.37 3.21 0.32
CA VAL A 73 -6.31 4.15 -0.32
C VAL A 73 -5.78 5.55 -0.15
N TRP A 74 -5.67 6.29 -1.26
CA TRP A 74 -5.40 7.72 -1.25
C TRP A 74 -6.70 8.47 -1.59
N SER A 75 -7.09 9.46 -0.79
CA SER A 75 -8.27 10.27 -1.08
C SER A 75 -8.08 11.75 -0.75
N ASP A 76 -8.63 12.62 -1.60
CA ASP A 76 -8.78 14.07 -1.40
C ASP A 76 -10.25 14.46 -1.12
N ALA A 77 -11.07 13.49 -0.67
CA ALA A 77 -12.53 13.55 -0.49
C ALA A 77 -13.38 13.61 -1.77
N LYS A 78 -12.80 13.92 -2.93
CA LYS A 78 -13.48 13.90 -4.24
C LYS A 78 -13.11 12.66 -5.05
N HIS A 79 -11.84 12.28 -5.01
CA HIS A 79 -11.24 11.16 -5.69
C HIS A 79 -10.80 10.10 -4.68
N THR A 80 -10.84 8.84 -5.11
CA THR A 80 -10.37 7.70 -4.33
C THR A 80 -9.49 6.83 -5.23
N VAL A 81 -8.23 6.65 -4.83
CA VAL A 81 -7.25 5.82 -5.54
C VAL A 81 -6.89 4.64 -4.65
N THR A 82 -7.35 3.45 -5.02
CA THR A 82 -7.16 2.23 -4.24
C THR A 82 -6.09 1.34 -4.88
N SER A 83 -5.11 0.93 -4.09
CA SER A 83 -4.10 -0.08 -4.44
C SER A 83 -4.29 -1.32 -3.58
N PRO A 84 -4.62 -2.50 -4.15
CA PRO A 84 -4.73 -3.73 -3.38
C PRO A 84 -3.35 -4.21 -2.90
N LEU A 85 -3.33 -4.76 -1.69
CA LEU A 85 -2.17 -5.47 -1.13
C LEU A 85 -2.51 -6.94 -1.01
N VAL A 86 -1.65 -7.81 -1.53
CA VAL A 86 -1.78 -9.27 -1.43
C VAL A 86 -0.50 -9.81 -0.84
N VAL A 87 -0.63 -10.55 0.27
CA VAL A 87 0.47 -11.26 0.91
C VAL A 87 0.17 -12.74 0.84
N THR A 88 1.06 -13.47 0.17
CA THR A 88 1.00 -14.92 0.06
C THR A 88 2.14 -15.52 0.86
N MET A 89 1.82 -16.38 1.80
CA MET A 89 2.80 -17.19 2.54
C MET A 89 2.67 -18.63 2.09
N GLN A 90 3.80 -19.25 1.74
CA GLN A 90 3.84 -20.59 1.17
C GLN A 90 4.91 -21.39 1.88
N GLN A 91 4.57 -22.62 2.26
CA GLN A 91 5.54 -23.61 2.72
C GLN A 91 5.66 -24.69 1.65
N PRO A 92 6.81 -24.80 0.96
CA PRO A 92 7.06 -25.89 0.04
C PRO A 92 6.93 -27.26 0.72
N LEU A 93 6.71 -28.30 -0.08
CA LEU A 93 6.80 -29.70 0.38
C LEU A 93 8.19 -29.99 0.94
#